data_AF-A0A091C2Z1-F1
#
_entry.id   AF-A0A091C2Z1-F1
#
_cell.length_a   1.000
_cell.length_b   1.000
_cell.length_c   1.000
_cell.angle_alpha   90.00
_cell.angle_beta   90.00
_cell.angle_gamma   90.00
#
_symmetry.space_group_name_H-M   'P 1'
#
loop_
_entity.id
_entity.type
_entity.pdbx_description
1 polymer ?
#
loop_
_entity_poly.entity_id
_entity_poly.type
_entity_poly.pdbx_seq_one_letter_code
_entity_poly.pdbx_strand_id
1 'polypeptide(L)'
;MKHSLITDQLTYSPEEALVFYPTLTISGLLSGYTGLGTKTILPRQALAKIDVRLVPGYEPDKVTKLLREHLDKNGFEDVELELLTSVMPFRTNLEDSFVKTVIDSAKKVYGEDKVVLEPNSAGTGPMYGFGKYLNVPILGSGTEWVKSGAHAPNENIRLSDFYQGVEHMVVLLESYKDS
;
A
#
# COMPACT_ATOMS: atom_id res chain seq x y z
N MET A 1 22.63 2.52 24.32
CA MET A 1 21.65 3.58 24.01
C MET A 1 20.44 2.94 23.34
N LYS A 2 19.38 2.62 24.10
CA LYS A 2 18.08 2.31 23.51
C LYS A 2 17.36 3.66 23.39
N HIS A 3 17.53 4.33 22.26
CA HIS A 3 16.58 5.37 21.91
C HIS A 3 15.24 4.65 21.70
N SER A 4 14.16 5.16 22.31
CA SER A 4 12.81 4.74 21.93
C SER A 4 12.69 4.82 20.41
N LEU A 5 12.01 3.84 19.81
CA LEU A 5 11.71 3.94 18.39
C LEU A 5 10.87 5.21 18.21
N ILE A 6 11.05 5.90 17.08
CA ILE A 6 10.26 7.11 16.75
C ILE A 6 8.75 6.84 16.90
N THR A 7 8.33 5.59 16.68
CA THR A 7 6.97 5.10 16.86
C THR A 7 6.38 5.31 18.25
N ASP A 8 7.20 5.26 19.31
CA ASP A 8 6.74 5.36 20.70
C ASP A 8 6.28 6.79 21.06
N GLN A 9 6.57 7.77 20.19
CA GLN A 9 6.21 9.18 20.36
C GLN A 9 5.08 9.61 19.41
N LEU A 10 4.57 8.71 18.56
CA LEU A 10 3.51 9.01 17.63
C LEU A 10 2.14 8.98 18.32
N THR A 11 1.23 9.85 17.87
CA THR A 11 -0.12 9.97 18.42
C THR A 11 -1.13 9.00 17.77
N TYR A 12 -0.66 8.14 16.88
CA TYR A 12 -1.48 7.21 16.10
C TYR A 12 -0.94 5.79 16.20
N SER A 13 -1.83 4.80 16.07
CA SER A 13 -1.50 3.38 16.17
C SER A 13 -0.77 2.86 14.91
N PRO A 14 -0.09 1.70 14.98
CA PRO A 14 0.46 1.06 13.79
C PRO A 14 -0.58 0.75 12.70
N GLU A 15 -1.81 0.41 13.07
CA GLU A 15 -2.91 0.16 12.15
C GLU A 15 -3.35 1.46 11.45
N GLU A 16 -3.44 2.57 12.18
CA GLU A 16 -3.70 3.89 11.61
C GLU A 16 -2.55 4.31 10.68
N ALA A 17 -1.29 4.08 11.08
CA ALA A 17 -0.09 4.31 10.28
C ALA A 17 -0.16 3.58 8.94
N LEU A 18 -0.51 2.29 8.96
CA LEU A 18 -0.59 1.43 7.79
C LEU A 18 -1.59 1.95 6.74
N VAL A 19 -2.72 2.49 7.20
CA VAL A 19 -3.82 2.90 6.31
C VAL A 19 -3.70 4.36 5.88
N PHE A 20 -3.23 5.26 6.75
CA PHE A 20 -3.39 6.71 6.56
C PHE A 20 -2.09 7.49 6.43
N TYR A 21 -0.92 6.88 6.64
CA TYR A 21 0.34 7.61 6.64
C TYR A 21 1.31 7.03 5.60
N PRO A 22 2.16 7.88 5.00
CA PRO A 22 3.20 7.40 4.10
C PRO A 22 4.28 6.64 4.86
N THR A 23 4.95 5.71 4.17
CA THR A 23 6.12 4.99 4.72
C THR A 23 7.36 5.29 3.89
N LEU A 24 8.54 5.13 4.49
CA LEU A 24 9.82 5.09 3.78
C LEU A 24 10.56 3.85 4.25
N THR A 25 10.72 2.88 3.35
CA THR A 25 11.28 1.57 3.66
C THR A 25 12.57 1.37 2.89
N ILE A 26 13.63 0.89 3.57
CA ILE A 26 14.83 0.39 2.89
C ILE A 26 14.55 -1.05 2.45
N SER A 27 14.28 -1.24 1.16
CA SER A 27 14.00 -2.56 0.56
C SER A 27 15.27 -3.38 0.33
N GLY A 28 16.43 -2.73 0.28
CA GLY A 28 17.73 -3.38 0.18
C GLY A 28 18.89 -2.41 0.32
N LEU A 29 20.01 -2.90 0.84
CA LEU A 29 21.25 -2.16 0.97
C LEU A 29 22.41 -3.06 0.55
N LEU A 30 23.28 -2.55 -0.32
CA LEU A 30 24.40 -3.29 -0.89
C LEU A 30 25.67 -2.44 -0.87
N SER A 31 26.73 -2.96 -0.27
CA SER A 31 28.07 -2.38 -0.34
C SER A 31 29.14 -3.42 -0.02
N GLY A 32 30.34 -3.22 -0.54
CA GLY A 32 31.52 -3.98 -0.14
C GLY A 32 31.49 -5.47 -0.50
N TYR A 33 32.03 -6.30 0.40
CA TYR A 33 32.16 -7.75 0.20
C TYR A 33 31.00 -8.49 0.85
N THR A 34 30.25 -9.27 0.06
CA THR A 34 29.04 -9.99 0.50
C THR A 34 29.21 -11.52 0.51
N GLY A 35 30.43 -12.02 0.25
CA GLY A 35 30.75 -13.44 0.24
C GLY A 35 31.16 -13.99 1.62
N LEU A 36 31.49 -15.28 1.66
CA LEU A 36 32.00 -15.93 2.88
C LEU A 36 33.41 -15.46 3.25
N GLY A 37 33.74 -15.48 4.53
CA GLY A 37 35.06 -15.07 5.03
C GLY A 37 35.19 -13.56 5.20
N THR A 38 36.44 -13.07 5.30
CA THR A 38 36.73 -11.66 5.58
C THR A 38 37.47 -11.00 4.42
N LYS A 39 37.24 -9.70 4.23
CA LYS A 39 37.96 -8.88 3.26
C LYS A 39 38.18 -7.49 3.80
N THR A 40 39.44 -7.09 3.98
CA THR A 40 39.82 -5.75 4.47
C THR A 40 39.85 -4.77 3.31
N ILE A 41 38.69 -4.19 2.98
CA ILE A 41 38.54 -3.22 1.90
C ILE A 41 37.78 -1.98 2.36
N LEU A 42 38.03 -0.88 1.66
CA LEU A 42 37.18 0.30 1.67
C LEU A 42 36.31 0.24 0.40
N PRO A 43 35.00 -0.06 0.50
CA PRO A 43 34.13 -0.12 -0.66
C PRO A 43 34.08 1.24 -1.35
N ARG A 44 34.20 1.24 -2.69
CA ARG A 44 34.09 2.48 -3.49
C ARG A 44 32.65 2.95 -3.64
N GLN A 45 31.67 2.06 -3.50
CA GLN A 45 30.25 2.33 -3.75
C GLN A 45 29.35 1.65 -2.71
N ALA A 46 28.21 2.26 -2.46
CA ALA A 46 27.09 1.71 -1.72
C ALA A 46 25.80 2.06 -2.47
N LEU A 47 24.84 1.14 -2.48
CA LEU A 47 23.53 1.33 -3.09
C LEU A 47 22.45 0.98 -2.07
N ALA A 48 21.39 1.77 -2.07
CA ALA A 48 20.16 1.46 -1.35
C ALA A 48 18.98 1.47 -2.34
N LYS A 49 18.08 0.52 -2.18
CA LYS A 49 16.75 0.58 -2.79
C LYS A 49 15.76 0.98 -1.71
N ILE A 50 15.03 2.04 -1.96
CA ILE A 50 13.98 2.52 -1.06
C ILE A 50 12.62 2.42 -1.74
N ASP A 51 11.59 2.15 -0.94
CA ASP A 51 10.19 2.16 -1.33
C ASP A 51 9.47 3.19 -0.47
N VAL A 52 8.68 4.06 -1.11
CA VAL A 52 7.91 5.09 -0.41
C VAL A 52 6.43 4.88 -0.73
N ARG A 53 5.67 4.41 0.25
CA ARG A 53 4.21 4.29 0.11
C ARG A 53 3.58 5.64 0.35
N LEU A 54 2.73 6.06 -0.58
CA LEU A 54 2.03 7.35 -0.53
C LEU A 54 0.56 7.16 -0.20
N VAL A 55 -0.02 8.20 0.37
CA VAL A 55 -1.46 8.31 0.67
C VAL A 55 -2.04 9.54 -0.07
N PRO A 56 -3.37 9.63 -0.26
CA PRO A 56 -3.97 10.78 -0.92
C PRO A 56 -3.51 12.11 -0.32
N GLY A 57 -3.19 13.07 -1.21
CA GLY A 57 -2.59 14.37 -0.84
C GLY A 57 -1.09 14.49 -1.13
N TYR A 58 -0.41 13.36 -1.36
CA TYR A 58 0.99 13.34 -1.78
C TYR A 58 1.12 13.08 -3.30
N GLU A 59 2.07 13.76 -3.93
CA GLU A 59 2.45 13.55 -5.32
C GLU A 59 3.88 12.96 -5.38
N PRO A 60 4.13 11.88 -6.13
CA PRO A 60 5.44 11.23 -6.19
C PRO A 60 6.58 12.17 -6.58
N ASP A 61 6.36 13.07 -7.54
CA ASP A 61 7.39 14.01 -8.00
C ASP A 61 7.76 15.01 -6.90
N LYS A 62 6.77 15.50 -6.14
CA LYS A 62 6.98 16.38 -4.99
C LYS A 62 7.76 15.66 -3.89
N VAL A 63 7.40 14.41 -3.59
CA VAL A 63 8.09 13.60 -2.57
C VAL A 63 9.53 13.31 -2.98
N THR A 64 9.77 12.97 -4.25
CA THR A 64 11.12 12.75 -4.80
C THR A 64 11.97 14.01 -4.66
N LYS A 65 11.41 15.18 -4.96
CA LYS A 65 12.07 16.47 -4.75
C LYS A 65 12.40 16.72 -3.28
N LEU A 66 11.45 16.49 -2.38
CA LEU A 66 11.67 16.65 -0.93
C LEU A 66 12.77 15.73 -0.40
N LEU A 67 12.88 14.50 -0.91
CA LEU A 67 13.97 13.59 -0.55
C LEU A 67 15.32 14.13 -0.99
N ARG A 68 15.42 14.65 -2.22
CA ARG A 68 16.65 15.29 -2.72
C ARG A 68 17.03 16.50 -1.85
N GLU A 69 16.09 17.40 -1.61
CA GLU A 69 16.30 18.58 -0.76
C GLU A 69 16.72 18.21 0.67
N HIS A 70 16.16 17.12 1.22
CA HIS A 70 16.56 16.60 2.52
C HIS A 70 18.02 16.12 2.53
N LEU A 71 18.44 15.37 1.50
CA LEU A 71 19.82 14.91 1.38
C LEU A 71 20.80 16.09 1.24
N ASP A 72 20.49 17.06 0.36
CA ASP A 72 21.32 18.25 0.15
C ASP A 72 21.47 19.06 1.44
N LYS A 73 20.36 19.31 2.15
CA LYS A 73 20.38 20.05 3.42
C LYS A 73 21.27 19.40 4.48
N ASN A 74 21.49 18.09 4.41
CA ASN A 74 22.32 17.34 5.34
C ASN A 74 23.73 17.04 4.81
N GLY A 75 24.14 17.63 3.69
CA GLY A 75 25.49 17.49 3.12
C GLY A 75 25.73 16.16 2.40
N PHE A 76 24.67 15.56 1.85
CA PHE A 76 24.72 14.33 1.06
C PHE A 76 24.50 14.60 -0.45
N GLU A 77 25.07 15.69 -0.97
CA GLU A 77 24.98 16.05 -2.39
C GLU A 77 25.65 15.02 -3.32
N ASP A 78 26.54 14.19 -2.77
CA ASP A 78 27.23 13.10 -3.45
C ASP A 78 26.38 11.82 -3.62
N VAL A 79 25.24 11.72 -2.91
CA VAL A 79 24.31 10.60 -3.05
C VAL A 79 23.44 10.81 -4.28
N GLU A 80 23.57 9.96 -5.29
CA GLU A 80 22.68 9.98 -6.45
C GLU A 80 21.29 9.40 -6.12
N LEU A 81 20.23 10.04 -6.61
CA LEU A 81 18.85 9.59 -6.43
C LEU A 81 18.18 9.36 -7.79
N GLU A 82 17.74 8.13 -8.03
CA GLU A 82 17.05 7.73 -9.26
C GLU A 82 15.63 7.26 -8.94
N LEU A 83 14.62 7.88 -9.54
CA LEU A 83 13.23 7.43 -9.44
C LEU A 83 12.96 6.33 -10.48
N LEU A 84 12.82 5.09 -10.02
CA LEU A 84 12.61 3.94 -10.90
C LEU A 84 11.16 3.82 -11.39
N THR A 85 10.19 4.06 -10.50
CA THR A 85 8.76 3.99 -10.80
C THR A 85 7.98 4.83 -9.80
N SER A 86 6.81 5.30 -10.22
CA SER A 86 5.89 6.01 -9.34
C SER A 86 4.44 5.75 -9.74
N VAL A 87 3.56 5.76 -8.73
CA VAL A 87 2.11 5.65 -8.91
C VAL A 87 1.44 6.67 -8.00
N MET A 88 0.46 7.38 -8.53
CA MET A 88 -0.35 8.30 -7.74
C MET A 88 -1.26 7.53 -6.77
N PRO A 89 -1.35 7.95 -5.49
CA PRO A 89 -2.27 7.34 -4.55
C PRO A 89 -3.72 7.70 -4.91
N PHE A 90 -4.66 6.82 -4.56
CA PHE A 90 -6.07 7.04 -4.80
C PHE A 90 -6.91 6.47 -3.65
N ARG A 91 -7.99 7.17 -3.33
CA ARG A 91 -9.03 6.71 -2.42
C ARG A 91 -10.37 7.25 -2.90
N THR A 92 -11.37 6.38 -2.96
CA THR A 92 -12.75 6.77 -3.20
C THR A 92 -13.27 7.61 -2.03
N ASN A 93 -14.14 8.58 -2.31
CA ASN A 93 -14.86 9.29 -1.24
C ASN A 93 -15.65 8.25 -0.42
N LEU A 94 -15.33 8.11 0.87
CA LEU A 94 -15.95 7.07 1.71
C LEU A 94 -17.45 7.32 1.94
N GLU A 95 -17.90 8.57 1.73
CA GLU A 95 -19.32 8.97 1.81
C GLU A 95 -20.10 8.75 0.50
N ASP A 96 -19.46 8.23 -0.55
CA ASP A 96 -20.14 7.92 -1.82
C ASP A 96 -21.19 6.82 -1.63
N SER A 97 -22.37 6.97 -2.24
CA SER A 97 -23.46 6.00 -2.09
C SER A 97 -23.07 4.60 -2.57
N PHE A 98 -22.16 4.50 -3.55
CA PHE A 98 -21.67 3.21 -4.04
C PHE A 98 -20.88 2.44 -2.97
N VAL A 99 -20.16 3.14 -2.07
CA VAL A 99 -19.46 2.50 -0.93
C VAL A 99 -20.48 1.79 -0.04
N LYS A 100 -21.60 2.46 0.27
CA LYS A 100 -22.69 1.87 1.06
C LYS A 100 -23.30 0.65 0.36
N THR A 101 -23.55 0.72 -0.95
CA THR A 101 -24.08 -0.41 -1.74
C THR A 101 -23.14 -1.63 -1.67
N VAL A 102 -21.83 -1.42 -1.78
CA VAL A 102 -20.84 -2.51 -1.68
C VAL A 102 -20.82 -3.11 -0.27
N ILE A 103 -20.85 -2.30 0.79
CA ILE A 103 -20.86 -2.79 2.18
C ILE A 103 -22.14 -3.58 2.47
N ASP A 104 -23.31 -3.05 2.10
CA ASP A 104 -24.60 -3.69 2.37
C ASP A 104 -24.73 -5.01 1.59
N SER A 105 -24.28 -5.07 0.33
CA SER A 105 -24.24 -6.32 -0.44
C SER A 105 -23.29 -7.35 0.17
N ALA A 106 -22.14 -6.93 0.70
CA ALA A 106 -21.20 -7.81 1.38
C ALA A 106 -21.80 -8.38 2.67
N LYS A 107 -22.48 -7.54 3.46
CA LYS A 107 -23.12 -7.95 4.72
C LYS A 107 -24.19 -9.03 4.51
N LYS A 108 -25.00 -8.93 3.46
CA LYS A 108 -25.97 -9.96 3.08
C LYS A 108 -25.35 -11.34 2.87
N VAL A 109 -24.10 -11.42 2.39
CA VAL A 109 -23.42 -12.68 2.06
C VAL A 109 -22.52 -13.18 3.20
N TYR A 110 -21.70 -12.29 3.76
CA TYR A 110 -20.70 -12.66 4.77
C TYR A 110 -21.22 -12.54 6.21
N GLY A 111 -22.25 -11.72 6.43
CA GLY A 111 -22.85 -11.41 7.73
C GLY A 111 -22.42 -10.05 8.28
N GLU A 112 -23.36 -9.40 8.98
CA GLU A 112 -23.28 -8.01 9.45
C GLU A 112 -22.04 -7.67 10.26
N ASP A 113 -21.64 -8.58 11.15
CA ASP A 113 -20.50 -8.39 12.06
C ASP A 113 -19.15 -8.85 11.47
N LYS A 114 -19.12 -9.24 10.19
CA LYS A 114 -17.93 -9.79 9.52
C LYS A 114 -17.37 -8.91 8.40
N VAL A 115 -18.01 -7.79 8.10
CA VAL A 115 -17.59 -6.88 7.02
C VAL A 115 -16.90 -5.66 7.62
N VAL A 116 -15.69 -5.40 7.14
CA VAL A 116 -14.89 -4.23 7.49
C VAL A 116 -14.55 -3.47 6.22
N LEU A 117 -14.72 -2.16 6.23
CA LEU A 117 -14.23 -1.29 5.17
C LEU A 117 -12.76 -0.98 5.44
N GLU A 118 -11.89 -1.38 4.52
CA GLU A 118 -10.48 -0.96 4.50
C GLU A 118 -10.34 0.28 3.62
N PRO A 119 -10.03 1.47 4.17
CA PRO A 119 -9.98 2.70 3.38
C PRO A 119 -8.87 2.73 2.32
N ASN A 120 -7.76 2.02 2.55
CA ASN A 120 -6.67 1.86 1.58
C ASN A 120 -5.98 0.54 1.82
N SER A 121 -5.58 -0.12 0.73
CA SER A 121 -4.64 -1.23 0.78
C SER A 121 -3.19 -0.71 0.85
N ALA A 122 -2.31 -1.46 1.51
CA ALA A 122 -0.86 -1.26 1.42
C ALA A 122 -0.28 -1.58 0.03
N GLY A 123 -1.06 -2.23 -0.84
CA GLY A 123 -0.71 -2.51 -2.22
C GLY A 123 -0.71 -1.27 -3.11
N THR A 124 -0.29 -1.44 -4.36
CA THR A 124 -0.32 -0.38 -5.37
C THR A 124 -1.03 -0.89 -6.61
N GLY A 125 -1.88 -0.04 -7.20
CA GLY A 125 -2.65 -0.38 -8.39
C GLY A 125 -3.04 0.87 -9.20
N PRO A 126 -3.65 0.68 -10.37
CA PRO A 126 -3.90 1.76 -11.33
C PRO A 126 -5.13 2.63 -11.00
N MET A 127 -5.68 2.55 -9.79
CA MET A 127 -6.98 3.16 -9.44
C MET A 127 -7.02 4.68 -9.68
N TYR A 128 -5.91 5.39 -9.47
CA TYR A 128 -5.86 6.84 -9.70
C TYR A 128 -6.24 7.23 -11.13
N GLY A 129 -5.76 6.48 -12.14
CA GLY A 129 -6.06 6.78 -13.54
C GLY A 129 -7.56 6.69 -13.82
N PHE A 130 -8.19 5.58 -13.41
CA PHE A 130 -9.62 5.38 -13.58
C PHE A 130 -10.43 6.43 -12.80
N GLY A 131 -10.10 6.66 -11.52
CA GLY A 131 -10.84 7.60 -10.69
C GLY A 131 -10.73 9.04 -11.18
N LYS A 132 -9.54 9.48 -11.61
CA LYS A 132 -9.32 10.84 -12.13
C LYS A 132 -10.03 11.09 -13.46
N TYR A 133 -9.93 10.15 -14.40
CA TYR A 133 -10.39 10.39 -15.76
C TYR A 133 -11.83 9.97 -16.02
N LEU A 134 -12.34 8.98 -15.29
CA LEU A 134 -13.73 8.52 -15.42
C LEU A 134 -14.65 9.12 -14.35
N ASN A 135 -14.09 9.69 -13.28
CA ASN A 135 -14.84 10.28 -12.17
C ASN A 135 -15.88 9.31 -11.57
N VAL A 136 -15.48 8.06 -11.39
CA VAL A 136 -16.30 6.99 -10.78
C VAL A 136 -15.70 6.53 -9.45
N PRO A 137 -16.54 6.15 -8.47
CA PRO A 137 -16.05 5.49 -7.25
C PRO A 137 -15.49 4.11 -7.60
N ILE A 138 -14.39 3.72 -6.95
CA ILE A 138 -13.71 2.44 -7.15
C ILE A 138 -13.54 1.75 -5.79
N LEU A 139 -14.02 0.51 -5.69
CA LEU A 139 -13.82 -0.33 -4.52
C LEU A 139 -13.27 -1.69 -4.94
N GLY A 140 -12.40 -2.26 -4.10
CA GLY A 140 -11.94 -3.63 -4.24
C GLY A 140 -12.86 -4.59 -3.48
N SER A 141 -13.18 -5.72 -4.10
CA SER A 141 -13.74 -6.90 -3.45
C SER A 141 -13.12 -8.13 -4.10
N GLY A 142 -12.84 -9.16 -3.32
CA GLY A 142 -12.13 -10.34 -3.81
C GLY A 142 -12.26 -11.54 -2.87
N THR A 143 -11.54 -12.60 -3.22
CA THR A 143 -11.60 -13.91 -2.54
C THR A 143 -10.31 -14.23 -1.79
N GLU A 144 -9.48 -13.22 -1.55
CA GLU A 144 -8.24 -13.37 -0.80
C GLU A 144 -8.52 -13.49 0.70
N TRP A 145 -7.64 -14.20 1.40
CA TRP A 145 -7.64 -14.28 2.85
C TRP A 145 -6.23 -14.02 3.39
N VAL A 146 -6.11 -13.84 4.71
CA VAL A 146 -4.85 -13.43 5.35
C VAL A 146 -3.64 -14.33 5.08
N LYS A 147 -3.84 -15.57 4.59
CA LYS A 147 -2.74 -16.47 4.15
C LYS A 147 -2.84 -16.88 2.68
N SER A 148 -3.48 -16.04 1.86
CA SER A 148 -3.46 -16.23 0.40
C SER A 148 -2.04 -16.16 -0.15
N GLY A 149 -1.17 -15.36 0.45
CA GLY A 149 0.24 -15.31 0.07
C GLY A 149 0.45 -14.80 -1.35
N ALA A 150 -0.27 -13.74 -1.74
CA ALA A 150 -0.14 -13.12 -3.06
C ALA A 150 1.34 -12.84 -3.36
N HIS A 151 1.80 -13.25 -4.55
CA HIS A 151 3.20 -13.15 -5.00
C HIS A 151 4.22 -13.98 -4.21
N ALA A 152 3.77 -14.96 -3.41
CA ALA A 152 4.64 -15.89 -2.69
C ALA A 152 4.43 -17.34 -3.15
N PRO A 153 5.40 -18.25 -2.91
CA PRO A 153 5.19 -19.68 -3.16
C PRO A 153 3.96 -20.21 -2.40
N ASN A 154 3.23 -21.13 -3.04
CA ASN A 154 1.99 -21.71 -2.52
C ASN A 154 0.85 -20.68 -2.31
N GLU A 155 0.77 -19.68 -3.19
CA GLU A 155 -0.38 -18.79 -3.28
C GLU A 155 -1.70 -19.59 -3.41
N ASN A 156 -2.72 -19.22 -2.64
CA ASN A 156 -3.96 -20.00 -2.53
C ASN A 156 -5.21 -19.15 -2.19
N ILE A 157 -6.37 -19.74 -2.44
CA ILE A 157 -7.68 -19.28 -1.95
C ILE A 157 -8.42 -20.46 -1.32
N ARG A 158 -9.38 -20.20 -0.43
CA ARG A 158 -10.27 -21.25 0.08
C ARG A 158 -11.45 -21.41 -0.87
N LEU A 159 -11.91 -22.65 -1.05
CA LEU A 159 -13.10 -22.91 -1.87
C LEU A 159 -14.33 -22.17 -1.34
N SER A 160 -14.49 -22.07 -0.02
CA SER A 160 -15.56 -21.27 0.60
C SER A 160 -15.52 -19.81 0.16
N ASP A 161 -14.33 -19.21 0.16
CA ASP A 161 -14.13 -17.79 -0.15
C ASP A 161 -14.39 -17.54 -1.63
N PHE A 162 -14.03 -18.49 -2.50
CA PHE A 162 -14.40 -18.47 -3.92
C PHE A 162 -15.92 -18.47 -4.12
N TYR A 163 -16.64 -19.42 -3.51
CA TYR A 163 -18.10 -19.51 -3.66
C TYR A 163 -18.82 -18.30 -3.08
N GLN A 164 -18.42 -17.82 -1.90
CA GLN A 164 -19.00 -16.62 -1.32
C GLN A 164 -18.64 -15.35 -2.12
N GLY A 165 -17.45 -15.29 -2.71
CA GLY A 165 -17.08 -14.19 -3.61
C GLY A 165 -17.97 -14.14 -4.86
N VAL A 166 -18.29 -15.29 -5.45
CA VAL A 166 -19.26 -15.38 -6.56
C VAL A 166 -20.64 -14.89 -6.10
N GLU A 167 -21.12 -15.36 -4.95
CA GLU A 167 -22.39 -14.92 -4.37
C GLU A 167 -22.41 -13.41 -4.11
N HIS A 168 -21.34 -12.85 -3.55
CA HIS A 168 -21.21 -11.41 -3.31
C HIS A 168 -21.26 -10.61 -4.61
N MET A 169 -20.59 -11.06 -5.68
CA MET A 169 -20.66 -10.39 -6.97
C MET A 169 -22.08 -10.38 -7.54
N VAL A 170 -22.83 -11.48 -7.40
CA VAL A 170 -24.24 -11.53 -7.81
C VAL A 170 -25.08 -10.55 -7.00
N VAL A 171 -25.00 -10.60 -5.67
CA VAL A 171 -25.79 -9.72 -4.78
C VAL A 171 -25.42 -8.24 -4.98
N LEU A 172 -24.15 -7.94 -5.26
CA LEU A 172 -23.70 -6.58 -5.57
C LEU A 172 -24.29 -6.07 -6.88
N LEU A 173 -24.25 -6.88 -7.95
CA LEU A 173 -24.83 -6.50 -9.25
C LEU A 173 -26.35 -6.30 -9.16
N GLU A 174 -27.05 -7.15 -8.41
CA GLU A 174 -28.48 -6.98 -8.14
C GLU A 174 -28.75 -5.71 -7.33
N SER A 175 -28.00 -5.48 -6.25
CA SER A 175 -28.18 -4.29 -5.40
C SER A 175 -27.85 -2.98 -6.13
N TYR A 176 -26.91 -3.01 -7.09
CA TYR A 176 -26.54 -1.84 -7.90
C TYR A 176 -27.62 -1.45 -8.91
N LYS A 177 -28.40 -2.43 -9.40
CA LYS A 177 -29.53 -2.15 -10.30
C LYS A 177 -30.61 -1.29 -9.63
N ASP A 178 -30.75 -1.43 -8.33
CA ASP A 178 -31.79 -0.77 -7.53
C ASP A 178 -31.29 0.50 -6.80
N SER A 179 -29.99 0.85 -6.96
CA SER A 179 -29.34 1.99 -6.29
C SER A 179 -29.34 3.29 -7.08
#